data_AF-A0AAP5M9V3-F1
#
_entry.id   AF-A0AAP5M9V3-F1
#
_cell.length_a   1.000
_cell.length_b   1.000
_cell.length_c   1.000
_cell.angle_alpha   90.00
_cell.angle_beta   90.00
_cell.angle_gamma   90.00
#
_symmetry.space_group_name_H-M   'P 1'
#
loop_
_entity.id
_entity.type
_entity.pdbx_description
1 polymer ?
#
loop_
_entity_poly.entity_id
_entity_poly.type
_entity_poly.pdbx_seq_one_letter_code
_entity_poly.pdbx_strand_id
1 'polypeptide(L)'
;MNADNRIMVRVNTAKKDAFMKKVKQEGKSASEVLLELIDGYLGVSVKNQELEELKQGLREEIKKELKQEFGGEIALLKQQLLGESAA
;
A
#
# COMPACT_ATOMS: atom_id res chain seq x y z
N MET A 1 -25.76 -23.26 4.87
CA MET A 1 -25.09 -24.37 5.57
C MET A 1 -23.94 -23.77 6.36
N ASN A 2 -24.02 -23.76 7.68
CA ASN A 2 -23.03 -23.13 8.56
C ASN A 2 -21.83 -24.07 8.74
N ALA A 3 -20.78 -23.89 7.95
CA ALA A 3 -19.51 -24.56 8.16
C ALA A 3 -18.56 -23.60 8.88
N ASP A 4 -18.46 -23.74 10.21
CA ASP A 4 -17.38 -23.15 10.99
C ASP A 4 -16.09 -23.90 10.62
N ASN A 5 -15.40 -23.42 9.59
CA ASN A 5 -14.18 -24.05 9.07
C ASN A 5 -13.01 -23.73 10.00
N ARG A 6 -12.45 -24.77 10.64
CA ARG A 6 -11.38 -24.62 11.64
C ARG A 6 -10.04 -25.08 11.09
N ILE A 7 -9.00 -24.30 11.35
CA ILE A 7 -7.60 -24.64 11.05
C ILE A 7 -6.87 -24.87 12.38
N MET A 8 -6.18 -26.01 12.52
CA MET A 8 -5.32 -26.29 13.66
C MET A 8 -3.86 -26.18 13.24
N VAL A 9 -3.10 -25.31 13.91
CA VAL A 9 -1.68 -25.04 13.60
C VAL A 9 -0.81 -25.42 14.79
N ARG A 10 0.26 -26.17 14.53
CA ARG A 10 1.30 -26.47 15.53
C ARG A 10 2.40 -25.41 15.44
N VAL A 11 2.75 -24.83 16.58
CA VAL A 11 3.85 -23.88 16.72
C VAL A 11 4.68 -24.25 17.95
N ASN A 12 5.95 -23.87 17.97
CA ASN A 12 6.76 -24.03 19.17
C ASN A 12 6.31 -23.06 20.28
N THR A 13 6.65 -23.38 21.53
CA THR A 13 6.24 -22.61 22.72
C THR A 13 6.67 -21.15 22.64
N ALA A 14 7.93 -20.90 22.26
CA ALA A 14 8.47 -19.54 22.14
C ALA A 14 7.66 -18.66 21.19
N LYS A 15 7.25 -19.18 20.03
CA LYS A 15 6.42 -18.46 19.05
C LYS A 15 5.00 -18.23 19.57
N LYS A 16 4.41 -19.24 20.23
CA LYS A 16 3.09 -19.10 20.87
C LYS A 16 3.09 -17.99 21.90
N ASP A 17 4.09 -17.95 22.77
CA ASP A 17 4.18 -16.97 23.85
C ASP A 17 4.41 -15.56 23.31
N ALA A 18 5.32 -15.42 22.35
CA ALA A 18 5.56 -14.14 21.66
C ALA A 18 4.30 -13.61 20.97
N PHE A 19 3.58 -14.49 20.27
CA PHE A 19 2.32 -14.14 19.61
C PHE A 19 1.26 -13.69 20.63
N MET A 20 1.02 -14.48 21.68
CA MET A 20 0.02 -14.14 22.70
C MET A 20 0.35 -12.87 23.48
N LYS A 21 1.64 -12.58 23.69
CA LYS A 21 2.08 -11.32 24.30
C LYS A 21 1.69 -10.12 23.44
N LYS A 22 1.93 -10.20 22.13
CA LYS A 22 1.60 -9.12 21.19
C LYS A 22 0.08 -8.94 21.04
N VAL A 23 -0.67 -10.04 20.94
CA VAL A 23 -2.15 -10.04 20.92
C VAL A 23 -2.71 -9.27 22.13
N LYS A 24 -2.17 -9.54 23.33
CA LYS A 24 -2.56 -8.82 24.55
C LYS A 24 -2.21 -7.32 24.51
N GLN A 25 -1.06 -6.95 23.95
CA GLN A 25 -0.65 -5.55 23.83
C GLN A 25 -1.55 -4.76 22.87
N GLU A 26 -2.03 -5.40 21.81
CA GLU A 26 -2.91 -4.78 20.82
C GLU A 26 -4.38 -4.73 21.26
N GLY A 27 -4.74 -5.38 22.38
CA GLY A 27 -6.12 -5.44 22.87
C GLY A 27 -7.08 -6.23 21.97
N LYS A 28 -6.54 -7.08 21.08
CA LYS A 28 -7.30 -7.90 20.14
C LYS A 28 -7.40 -9.35 20.60
N SER A 29 -8.31 -10.11 20.01
CA SER A 29 -8.33 -11.56 20.13
C SER A 29 -7.28 -12.20 19.20
N ALA A 30 -6.81 -13.39 19.57
CA ALA A 30 -5.87 -14.16 18.75
C ALA A 30 -6.43 -14.48 17.36
N SER A 31 -7.74 -14.75 17.28
CA SER A 31 -8.42 -15.05 16.02
C SER A 31 -8.47 -13.84 15.10
N GLU A 32 -8.79 -12.65 15.62
CA GLU A 32 -8.77 -11.41 14.82
C GLU A 32 -7.39 -11.15 14.22
N VAL A 33 -6.33 -11.27 15.01
CA VAL A 33 -4.96 -11.07 14.52
C VAL A 33 -4.59 -12.11 13.45
N LEU A 34 -4.98 -13.38 13.64
CA LEU A 34 -4.71 -14.41 12.62
C LEU A 34 -5.50 -14.18 11.33
N LEU A 35 -6.76 -13.74 11.42
CA LEU A 35 -7.56 -13.41 10.25
C LEU A 35 -6.98 -12.19 9.51
N GLU A 36 -6.59 -11.14 10.21
CA GLU A 36 -5.91 -9.98 9.61
C GLU A 36 -4.61 -10.39 8.91
N LEU A 37 -3.84 -11.31 9.50
CA LEU A 37 -2.62 -11.86 8.87
C LEU A 37 -2.94 -12.67 7.61
N ILE A 38 -4.03 -13.45 7.62
CA ILE A 38 -4.49 -14.22 6.45
C ILE A 38 -4.95 -13.25 5.36
N ASP A 39 -5.75 -12.24 5.69
CA ASP A 39 -6.22 -11.23 4.74
C ASP A 39 -5.05 -10.44 4.14
N GLY A 40 -4.04 -10.12 4.97
CA GLY A 40 -2.79 -9.51 4.51
C GLY A 40 -1.99 -10.42 3.57
N TYR A 41 -1.88 -11.71 3.88
CA TYR A 41 -1.19 -12.70 3.05
C TYR A 41 -1.91 -12.91 1.70
N LEU A 42 -3.24 -12.92 1.70
CA LEU A 42 -4.06 -13.08 0.50
C LEU A 42 -4.21 -11.79 -0.32
N GLY A 43 -3.72 -10.66 0.19
CA GLY A 43 -3.90 -9.35 -0.45
C GLY A 43 -5.33 -8.82 -0.43
N VAL A 44 -6.18 -9.35 0.46
CA VAL A 44 -7.60 -8.96 0.63
C VAL A 44 -7.74 -7.79 1.61
N SER A 45 -6.69 -7.47 2.36
CA SER A 45 -6.67 -6.34 3.30
C SER A 45 -6.93 -4.99 2.61
N VAL A 46 -8.05 -4.34 2.97
CA VAL A 46 -8.47 -2.99 2.55
C VAL A 46 -7.36 -1.95 2.70
N LYS A 47 -6.48 -2.09 3.69
CA LYS A 47 -5.33 -1.19 3.90
C LYS A 47 -4.38 -1.11 2.71
N ASN A 48 -4.25 -2.19 1.92
CA ASN A 48 -3.42 -2.13 0.71
C ASN A 48 -4.10 -1.35 -0.39
N GLN A 49 -5.42 -1.45 -0.52
CA GLN A 49 -6.17 -0.71 -1.52
C GLN A 49 -6.18 0.79 -1.19
N GLU A 50 -6.49 1.17 0.05
CA GLU A 50 -6.46 2.57 0.50
C GLU A 50 -5.04 3.17 0.36
N LEU A 51 -4.00 2.39 0.65
CA LEU A 51 -2.61 2.81 0.47
C LEU A 51 -2.25 3.00 -1.00
N GLU A 52 -2.69 2.12 -1.89
CA GLU A 52 -2.46 2.27 -3.33
C GLU A 52 -3.26 3.44 -3.92
N GLU A 53 -4.49 3.66 -3.48
CA GLU A 53 -5.30 4.84 -3.84
C GLU A 53 -4.63 6.14 -3.38
N LEU A 54 -4.10 6.18 -2.14
CA LEU A 54 -3.35 7.31 -1.62
C LEU A 54 -2.06 7.57 -2.41
N LYS A 55 -1.29 6.52 -2.72
CA LYS A 55 -0.09 6.62 -3.57
C LYS A 55 -0.43 7.15 -4.95
N GLN A 56 -1.55 6.72 -5.53
CA GLN A 56 -1.99 7.19 -6.84
C GLN A 56 -2.38 8.66 -6.79
N GLY A 57 -3.10 9.09 -5.75
CA GLY A 57 -3.42 10.50 -5.51
C GLY A 57 -2.17 11.38 -5.42
N LEU A 58 -1.20 10.98 -4.58
CA LEU A 58 0.08 11.68 -4.43
C LEU A 58 0.86 11.77 -5.75
N ARG A 59 0.86 10.70 -6.56
CA ARG A 59 1.53 10.71 -7.87
C ARG A 59 0.91 11.71 -8.84
N GLU A 60 -0.42 11.80 -8.87
CA GLU A 60 -1.10 12.76 -9.75
C GLU A 60 -0.91 14.20 -9.27
N GLU A 61 -0.88 14.43 -7.96
CA GLU A 61 -0.59 15.74 -7.38
C GLU A 61 0.83 16.21 -7.72
N ILE A 62 1.84 15.36 -7.53
CA ILE A 62 3.24 15.64 -7.92
C ILE A 62 3.35 15.90 -9.43
N LYS A 63 2.68 15.11 -10.28
CA LYS A 63 2.68 15.36 -11.74
C LYS A 63 2.09 16.72 -12.09
N LYS A 64 1.04 17.13 -11.37
CA LYS A 64 0.37 18.41 -11.59
C LYS A 64 1.27 19.58 -11.19
N GLU A 65 1.93 19.49 -10.05
CA GLU A 65 2.90 20.48 -9.59
C GLU A 65 4.08 20.60 -10.56
N LEU A 66 4.68 19.47 -10.95
CA LEU A 66 5.79 19.45 -11.93
C LEU A 66 5.37 20.06 -13.28
N LYS A 67 4.14 19.80 -13.74
CA LYS A 67 3.62 20.43 -14.97
C LYS A 67 3.41 21.93 -14.82
N GLN A 68 2.97 22.40 -13.65
CA GLN A 68 2.78 23.83 -13.41
C GLN A 68 4.12 24.57 -13.33
N GLU A 69 5.09 23.98 -12.64
CA GLU A 69 6.41 24.59 -12.41
C GLU A 69 7.26 24.57 -13.68
N PHE A 70 7.34 23.44 -14.38
CA PHE A 70 8.26 23.26 -15.50
C PHE A 70 7.58 23.26 -16.87
N GLY A 71 6.24 23.29 -16.95
CA GLY A 71 5.52 23.21 -18.22
C GLY A 71 5.79 24.37 -19.16
N GLY A 72 5.95 25.58 -18.61
CA GLY A 72 6.29 26.78 -19.38
C GLY A 72 7.71 26.74 -19.94
N GLU A 73 8.69 26.38 -19.11
CA GLU A 73 10.10 26.28 -19.51
C GLU A 73 10.30 25.17 -20.55
N ILE A 74 9.66 24.01 -20.37
CA ILE A 74 9.72 22.89 -21.33
C ILE A 74 9.09 23.29 -22.67
N ALA A 75 8.00 24.07 -22.67
CA ALA A 75 7.38 24.56 -23.90
C ALA A 75 8.29 25.52 -24.67
N LEU A 76 8.95 26.44 -23.95
CA LEU A 76 9.91 27.39 -24.53
C LEU A 76 11.14 26.68 -25.12
N LEU A 77 11.74 25.74 -24.38
CA LEU A 77 12.86 24.93 -24.85
C LEU A 77 12.52 24.11 -26.10
N LYS A 78 11.32 23.50 -26.15
CA LYS A 78 10.85 22.79 -27.34
C LYS A 78 10.73 23.70 -28.55
N GLN A 79 10.25 24.93 -28.35
CA GLN A 79 10.08 25.88 -29.45
C GLN A 79 11.43 26.38 -29.98
N GLN A 80 12.41 26.62 -29.10
CA GLN A 80 13.78 26.98 -29.50
C GLN A 80 14.46 25.86 -30.31
N LEU A 81 14.40 24.62 -29.83
CA LEU A 81 14.96 23.46 -30.54
C LEU A 81 14.32 23.24 -31.91
N LEU A 82 12.99 23.39 -32.02
CA LEU A 82 12.29 23.27 -33.29
C LEU A 82 12.62 24.40 -34.26
N GLY A 83 12.85 25.62 -33.76
CA GLY A 83 13.28 26.76 -34.55
C GLY A 83 14.73 26.63 -35.05
N GLU A 84 15.63 26.14 -34.21
CA GLU A 84 17.04 25.90 -34.57
C GLU A 84 17.22 24.70 -35.51
N SER A 85 16.29 23.73 -35.50
CA SER A 85 16.32 22.57 -36.41
C SER A 85 15.79 22.88 -37.82
N ALA A 86 15.15 24.05 -38.01
CA ALA A 86 14.51 24.45 -39.26
C ALA A 86 15.25 25.58 -40.01
N ALA A 87 16.37 26.08 -39.45
CA ALA A 87 17.27 27.08 -40.04
C ALA A 87 18.57 26.43 -40.55
#